data_AF-A0A2V8WX48-F1
#
_entry.id   AF-A0A2V8WX48-F1
#
_cell.length_a   1.000
_cell.length_b   1.000
_cell.length_c   1.000
_cell.angle_alpha   90.00
_cell.angle_beta   90.00
_cell.angle_gamma   90.00
#
_symmetry.space_group_name_H-M   'P 1'
#
loop_
_entity.id
_entity.type
_entity.pdbx_description
1 polymer ?
#
loop_
_entity_poly.entity_id
_entity_poly.type
_entity_poly.pdbx_seq_one_letter_code
_entity_poly.pdbx_strand_id
1 'polypeptide(L)'
;MYAQKFKVNVVIRGQTRACPLEWLDQFCMRNFTNSADFDDTLPVAEGQVEASFRLTPERFAEGLGAWLTQRGKGEGQPVLVQVTRE
;
A
#
# COMPACT_ATOMS: atom_id res chain seq x y z
N MET A 1 -19.56 -6.35 -6.81
CA MET A 1 -18.30 -5.77 -6.28
C MET A 1 -17.27 -5.91 -7.37
N TYR A 2 -16.64 -4.81 -7.76
CA TYR A 2 -15.73 -4.72 -8.89
C TYR A 2 -14.38 -4.31 -8.30
N ALA A 3 -13.48 -5.27 -8.13
CA ALA A 3 -12.20 -5.06 -7.46
C ALA A 3 -11.05 -5.40 -8.41
N GLN A 4 -10.14 -4.44 -8.57
CA GLN A 4 -8.84 -4.71 -9.19
C GLN A 4 -7.90 -5.28 -8.13
N LYS A 5 -7.02 -6.19 -8.55
CA LYS A 5 -6.01 -6.80 -7.69
C LYS A 5 -4.69 -6.09 -7.86
N PHE A 6 -4.10 -5.69 -6.75
CA PHE A 6 -2.81 -5.04 -6.68
C PHE A 6 -1.78 -5.98 -6.07
N LYS A 7 -0.63 -6.06 -6.73
CA LYS A 7 0.62 -6.59 -6.17
C LYS A 7 1.44 -5.42 -5.63
N VAL A 8 1.75 -5.47 -4.35
CA VAL A 8 2.39 -4.39 -3.60
C VAL A 8 3.73 -4.86 -3.08
N ASN A 9 4.79 -4.23 -3.56
CA ASN A 9 6.16 -4.45 -3.09
C ASN A 9 6.70 -3.18 -2.46
N VAL A 10 7.43 -3.32 -1.37
CA VAL A 10 8.16 -2.21 -0.73
C VAL A 10 9.64 -2.35 -1.04
N VAL A 11 10.27 -1.23 -1.37
CA VAL A 11 11.71 -1.13 -1.59
C VAL A 11 12.30 -0.31 -0.45
N ILE A 12 13.09 -0.98 0.39
CA ILE A 12 13.74 -0.39 1.57
C ILE A 12 15.23 -0.68 1.43
N ARG A 13 16.07 0.36 1.44
CA ARG A 13 17.54 0.23 1.28
C ARG A 13 17.95 -0.52 0.00
N GLY A 14 17.16 -0.41 -1.07
CA GLY A 14 17.37 -1.12 -2.33
C GLY A 14 16.93 -2.59 -2.33
N GLN A 15 16.40 -3.11 -1.22
CA GLN A 15 15.84 -4.46 -1.15
C GLN A 15 14.34 -4.41 -1.42
N THR A 16 13.90 -5.14 -2.44
CA THR A 16 12.48 -5.29 -2.77
C THR A 16 11.92 -6.48 -2.02
N ARG A 17 10.83 -6.28 -1.28
CA ARG A 17 10.09 -7.34 -0.60
C ARG A 17 8.60 -7.14 -0.75
N ALA A 18 7.83 -8.23 -0.65
CA ALA A 18 6.38 -8.13 -0.58
C ALA A 18 5.98 -7.28 0.64
N CYS A 19 4.97 -6.43 0.49
CA CYS A 19 4.53 -5.58 1.59
C CYS A 19 3.89 -6.45 2.69
N PRO A 20 4.39 -6.40 3.95
CA PRO A 20 3.82 -7.18 5.04
C PRO A 20 2.32 -6.96 5.18
N LEU A 21 1.55 -8.04 5.38
CA LEU A 21 0.09 -7.95 5.52
C LEU A 21 -0.31 -7.01 6.67
N GLU A 22 0.43 -7.01 7.78
CA GLU A 22 0.20 -6.09 8.90
C GLU A 22 0.26 -4.62 8.47
N TRP A 23 1.17 -4.25 7.58
CA TRP A 23 1.32 -2.86 7.13
C TRP A 23 0.18 -2.47 6.20
N LEU A 24 -0.24 -3.40 5.34
CA LEU A 24 -1.40 -3.21 4.48
C LEU A 24 -2.68 -3.07 5.31
N ASP A 25 -2.87 -3.91 6.32
CA ASP A 25 -4.00 -3.86 7.25
C ASP A 25 -4.08 -2.51 7.97
N GLN A 26 -2.96 -2.05 8.54
CA GLN A 26 -2.87 -0.76 9.20
C GLN A 26 -3.14 0.43 8.25
N PHE A 27 -2.72 0.35 7.00
CA PHE A 27 -2.92 1.42 6.01
C PHE A 27 -4.36 1.46 5.48
N CYS A 28 -4.96 0.30 5.20
CA CYS A 28 -6.32 0.19 4.70
C CYS A 28 -7.37 0.53 5.78
N MET A 29 -6.98 0.59 7.06
CA MET A 29 -7.85 1.08 8.13
C MET A 29 -8.12 2.59 8.02
N ARG A 30 -9.41 2.93 7.93
CA ARG A 30 -10.03 4.24 7.68
C ARG A 30 -9.50 5.43 8.49
N ASN A 31 -8.93 5.20 9.67
CA ASN A 31 -8.49 6.28 10.56
C ASN A 31 -7.13 6.89 10.19
N PHE A 32 -6.45 6.38 9.16
CA PHE A 32 -5.03 6.70 8.95
C PHE A 32 -4.69 7.58 7.74
N THR A 33 -5.49 7.57 6.67
CA THR A 33 -5.12 8.21 5.39
C THR A 33 -5.88 9.50 5.10
N ASN A 34 -6.95 9.79 5.84
CA ASN A 34 -7.85 10.96 5.69
C ASN A 34 -8.28 11.23 4.23
N SER A 35 -8.27 10.18 3.40
CA SER A 35 -8.50 10.24 1.95
C SER A 35 -9.46 9.13 1.58
N ALA A 36 -10.63 9.51 1.07
CA ALA A 36 -11.70 8.58 0.71
C ALA A 36 -11.29 7.60 -0.42
N ASP A 37 -10.24 7.92 -1.19
CA ASP A 37 -9.70 7.04 -2.24
C ASP A 37 -9.23 5.67 -1.74
N PHE A 38 -8.83 5.57 -0.46
CA PHE A 38 -8.35 4.31 0.14
C PHE A 38 -9.44 3.58 0.94
N ASP A 39 -10.65 4.14 1.02
CA ASP A 39 -11.78 3.56 1.79
C ASP A 39 -12.23 2.22 1.18
N ASP A 40 -12.15 2.11 -0.15
CA ASP A 40 -12.47 0.91 -0.90
C ASP A 40 -11.20 0.07 -1.18
N THR A 41 -10.39 -0.21 -0.13
CA THR A 41 -9.23 -1.12 -0.20
C THR A 41 -9.36 -2.26 0.80
N LEU A 42 -8.99 -3.46 0.37
CA LEU A 42 -9.08 -4.69 1.16
C LEU A 42 -7.77 -5.47 1.04
N PRO A 43 -6.96 -5.54 2.09
CA PRO A 43 -5.76 -6.38 2.09
C PRO A 43 -6.16 -7.85 2.19
N VAL A 44 -5.66 -8.67 1.27
CA VAL A 44 -6.03 -10.10 1.18
C VAL A 44 -4.89 -11.04 1.59
N ALA A 45 -3.64 -10.64 1.31
CA ALA A 45 -2.45 -11.39 1.69
C ALA A 45 -1.21 -10.48 1.69
N GLU A 46 -0.04 -11.02 2.05
CA GLU A 46 1.22 -10.31 1.93
C GLU A 46 1.45 -9.84 0.49
N GLY A 47 1.67 -8.53 0.33
CA GLY A 47 1.82 -7.90 -0.97
C GLY A 47 0.59 -7.96 -1.87
N GLN A 48 -0.61 -8.26 -1.35
CA GLN A 48 -1.83 -8.36 -2.15
C GLN A 48 -2.96 -7.51 -1.56
N VAL A 49 -3.53 -6.64 -2.39
CA VAL A 49 -4.64 -5.75 -2.03
C VAL A 49 -5.68 -5.77 -3.13
N GLU A 50 -6.95 -5.89 -2.77
CA GLU A 50 -8.07 -5.62 -3.65
C GLU A 50 -8.50 -4.17 -3.47
N ALA A 51 -8.71 -3.44 -4.57
CA ALA A 51 -9.09 -2.04 -4.53
C ALA A 51 -10.23 -1.74 -5.51
N SER A 52 -10.99 -0.66 -5.27
CA SER A 52 -11.96 -0.18 -6.26
C SER A 52 -11.28 0.23 -7.57
N PHE A 53 -11.99 0.16 -8.70
CA PHE A 53 -11.47 0.63 -10.00
C PHE A 53 -11.13 2.12 -10.08
N ARG A 54 -11.54 2.92 -9.09
CA ARG A 54 -11.22 4.36 -9.02
C ARG A 54 -9.80 4.61 -8.53
N LEU A 55 -9.23 3.69 -7.77
CA LEU A 55 -7.89 3.83 -7.22
C LEU A 55 -6.85 3.38 -8.24
N THR A 56 -5.87 4.22 -8.57
CA THR A 56 -4.78 3.80 -9.45
C THR A 56 -3.67 3.12 -8.63
N PRO A 57 -2.92 2.17 -9.22
CA PRO A 57 -1.77 1.56 -8.55
C PRO A 57 -0.73 2.61 -8.15
N GLU A 58 -0.52 3.64 -8.98
CA GLU A 58 0.37 4.77 -8.69
C GLU A 58 -0.07 5.53 -7.43
N ARG A 59 -1.37 5.87 -7.34
CA ARG A 59 -1.91 6.58 -6.17
C ARG A 59 -1.81 5.75 -4.89
N PHE A 60 -2.04 4.44 -4.98
CA PHE A 60 -1.84 3.52 -3.87
C PHE A 60 -0.38 3.46 -3.44
N ALA A 61 0.55 3.39 -4.40
CA ALA A 61 1.98 3.38 -4.14
C ALA A 61 2.45 4.65 -3.40
N GLU A 62 2.05 5.82 -3.90
CA GLU A 62 2.40 7.11 -3.29
C GLU A 62 1.86 7.22 -1.85
N GLY A 63 0.57 6.89 -1.65
CA GLY A 63 -0.07 6.96 -0.34
C GLY A 63 0.59 6.02 0.67
N LEU A 64 0.80 4.76 0.30
CA LEU A 64 1.41 3.77 1.18
C LEU A 64 2.88 4.12 1.49
N GLY A 65 3.66 4.57 0.50
CA GLY A 65 5.07 4.94 0.69
C GLY A 65 5.25 6.14 1.61
N ALA A 66 4.42 7.17 1.43
CA ALA A 66 4.41 8.33 2.32
C ALA A 66 4.03 7.94 3.76
N TRP A 67 2.99 7.11 3.91
CA TRP A 67 2.55 6.64 5.23
C TRP A 67 3.60 5.78 5.94
N LEU A 68 4.22 4.83 5.23
CA LEU A 68 5.30 3.97 5.78
C LEU A 68 6.51 4.80 6.20
N THR A 69 6.88 5.80 5.40
CA THR A 69 7.98 6.72 5.70
C THR A 69 7.66 7.55 6.95
N GLN A 70 6.45 8.11 7.06
CA GLN A 70 6.00 8.85 8.25
C GLN A 70 5.96 7.98 9.50
N ARG A 71 5.65 6.69 9.35
CA ARG A 71 5.63 5.68 10.43
C ARG A 71 7.02 5.17 10.81
N GLY A 72 8.08 5.61 10.13
CA GLY A 72 9.46 5.18 10.41
C GLY A 72 9.75 3.73 10.02
N LYS A 73 8.93 3.11 9.15
CA LYS A 73 9.06 1.70 8.75
C LYS A 73 10.23 1.43 7.80
N GLY A 74 10.87 2.48 7.29
CA GLY A 74 12.03 2.41 6.40
C GLY A 74 13.39 2.45 7.10
N GLU A 75 13.46 2.21 8.42
CA GLU A 75 14.72 2.19 9.17
C GLU A 75 15.58 3.46 8.98
N GLY A 76 14.93 4.63 8.94
CA GLY A 76 15.59 5.92 8.71
C GLY A 76 15.77 6.29 7.24
N GLN A 77 15.27 5.48 6.30
CA GLN A 77 15.23 5.79 4.86
C GLN A 77 13.79 5.92 4.34
N PRO A 78 13.58 6.64 3.23
CA PRO A 78 12.28 6.68 2.57
C PRO A 78 11.90 5.28 2.07
N VAL A 79 10.65 4.89 2.32
CA VAL A 79 10.09 3.64 1.82
C VAL A 79 9.45 3.90 0.47
N LEU A 80 10.01 3.29 -0.57
CA LEU A 80 9.40 3.31 -1.90
C LEU A 80 8.43 2.14 -2.02
N VAL A 81 7.32 2.35 -2.69
CA VAL A 81 6.31 1.31 -2.94
C VAL A 81 6.14 1.16 -4.44
N GLN A 82 6.10 -0.08 -4.89
CA GLN A 82 5.82 -0.45 -6.26
C GLN A 82 4.53 -1.24 -6.29
N VAL A 83 3.58 -0.77 -7.08
CA VAL A 83 2.26 -1.40 -7.20
C VAL A 83 2.00 -1.73 -8.65
N THR A 84 1.64 -2.97 -8.91
CA THR A 84 1.22 -3.43 -10.24
C THR A 84 -0.16 -4.06 -10.19
N ARG A 85 -0.90 -4.01 -11.28
CA ARG A 85 -2.15 -4.75 -11.44
C ARG A 85 -1.83 -6.21 -11.77
N GLU A 86 -2.55 -7.15 -11.16
CA GLU A 86 -2.53 -8.57 -11.54
C GLU A 86 -3.39 -8.82 -12.79
#